data_AF-A0A5B7HQH8-F1
#
_entry.id   AF-A0A5B7HQH8-F1
#
_cell.length_a   1.000
_cell.length_b   1.000
_cell.length_c   1.000
_cell.angle_alpha   90.00
_cell.angle_beta   90.00
_cell.angle_gamma   90.00
#
_symmetry.space_group_name_H-M   'P 1'
#
loop_
_entity.id
_entity.type
_entity.pdbx_description
1 polymer ?
#
loop_
_entity_poly.entity_id
_entity_poly.type
_entity_poly.pdbx_seq_one_letter_code
_entity_poly.pdbx_strand_id
1 'polypeptide(L)'
;MTSQALLKTTSVRSEITVNLCHRAGLDEVDDGDVQDLLESHAEPLSNDELIEQDKASQEKEKEVDEEEEPVRGLDIKTLRECLGGIEKALETLKERDPNPAKSSKVAHDVEKSVKIYQETYDEKTRKTKQSTRSSSQSDMPAFPVTPADPTTAGPTTSAANGSTAGPSSISSFLKPMKCADLATADPSTSASDSADDNVLSSSAHSAEDE
;
A
#
# COMPACT_ATOMS: atom_id res chain seq x y z
N MET A 1 13.60 34.52 32.11
CA MET A 1 14.26 34.15 30.83
C MET A 1 13.26 33.80 29.73
N THR A 2 12.03 33.44 30.07
CA THR A 2 10.97 33.04 29.12
C THR A 2 10.48 34.17 28.21
N SER A 3 10.40 35.41 28.72
CA SER A 3 9.91 36.54 27.92
C SER A 3 10.81 36.87 26.73
N GLN A 4 12.14 36.85 26.90
CA GLN A 4 13.04 37.25 25.80
C GLN A 4 13.08 36.23 24.65
N ALA A 5 12.82 34.94 24.92
CA ALA A 5 12.70 33.91 23.90
C ALA A 5 11.38 34.06 23.13
N LEU A 6 10.28 34.32 23.84
CA LEU A 6 8.96 34.55 23.24
C LEU A 6 8.97 35.77 22.31
N LEU A 7 9.54 36.90 22.75
CA LEU A 7 9.69 38.12 21.95
C LEU A 7 10.55 37.91 20.70
N LYS A 8 11.58 37.06 20.76
CA LYS A 8 12.42 36.72 19.60
C LYS A 8 11.67 35.87 18.57
N THR A 9 10.89 34.89 19.02
CA THR A 9 10.12 34.03 18.13
C THR A 9 8.96 34.76 17.45
N THR A 10 8.29 35.67 18.15
CA THR A 10 7.25 36.52 17.53
C THR A 10 7.84 37.51 16.53
N SER A 11 8.98 38.15 16.87
CA SER A 11 9.69 39.05 15.97
C SER A 11 10.15 38.38 14.67
N VAL A 12 10.66 37.15 14.73
CA VAL A 12 11.08 36.39 13.53
C VAL A 12 9.88 35.96 12.68
N ARG A 13 8.74 35.59 13.29
CA ARG A 13 7.52 35.23 12.54
C ARG A 13 6.91 36.41 11.81
N SER A 14 6.93 37.60 12.41
CA SER A 14 6.43 38.83 11.79
C SER A 14 7.27 39.19 10.56
N GLU A 15 8.60 39.21 10.72
CA GLU A 15 9.55 39.52 9.64
C GLU A 15 9.39 38.59 8.42
N ILE A 16 9.21 37.28 8.66
CA ILE A 16 9.00 36.30 7.57
C ILE A 16 7.68 36.55 6.83
N THR A 17 6.62 36.92 7.55
CA THR A 17 5.28 37.09 6.98
C THR A 17 5.20 38.38 6.16
N VAL A 18 5.74 39.49 6.67
CA VAL A 18 5.79 40.77 5.96
C VAL A 18 6.63 40.66 4.69
N ASN A 19 7.78 39.97 4.73
CA ASN A 19 8.58 39.72 3.53
C ASN A 19 7.84 38.87 2.48
N LEU A 20 7.02 37.91 2.91
CA LEU A 20 6.21 37.10 2.01
C LEU A 20 5.07 37.92 1.36
N CYS A 21 4.44 38.83 2.10
CA CYS A 21 3.40 39.73 1.61
C CYS A 21 3.93 40.66 0.51
N HIS A 22 5.07 41.32 0.74
CA HIS A 22 5.73 42.13 -0.29
C HIS A 22 6.06 41.31 -1.54
N ARG A 23 6.56 40.08 -1.38
CA ARG A 23 6.84 39.18 -2.50
C ARG A 23 5.58 38.73 -3.25
N ALA A 24 4.43 38.75 -2.59
CA ALA A 24 3.12 38.45 -3.17
C ALA A 24 2.42 39.69 -3.78
N GLY A 25 3.04 40.88 -3.72
CA GLY A 25 2.46 42.13 -4.20
C GLY A 25 1.42 42.74 -3.25
N LEU A 26 1.41 42.30 -1.98
CA LEU A 26 0.58 42.85 -0.91
C LEU A 26 1.38 43.95 -0.16
N ASP A 27 1.71 45.03 -0.88
CA ASP A 27 2.53 46.15 -0.39
C ASP A 27 1.84 47.03 0.68
N GLU A 28 0.55 46.77 0.94
CA GLU A 28 -0.25 47.50 1.93
C GLU A 28 -0.22 46.84 3.33
N VAL A 29 0.36 45.64 3.48
CA VAL A 29 0.41 44.91 4.76
C VAL A 29 1.65 45.33 5.55
N ASP A 30 1.45 46.00 6.69
CA ASP A 30 2.55 46.44 7.55
C ASP A 30 2.82 45.47 8.73
N ASP A 31 3.90 45.74 9.48
CA ASP A 31 4.29 44.93 10.63
C ASP A 31 3.21 44.89 11.73
N GLY A 32 2.40 45.95 11.84
CA GLY A 32 1.29 46.04 12.79
C GLY A 32 0.14 45.12 12.39
N ASP A 33 -0.23 45.08 11.11
CA ASP A 33 -1.28 44.19 10.62
C ASP A 33 -0.95 42.71 10.88
N VAL A 34 0.31 42.34 10.64
CA VAL A 34 0.82 40.98 10.90
C VAL A 34 0.88 40.70 12.40
N GLN A 35 1.30 41.68 13.20
CA GLN A 35 1.38 41.54 14.64
C GLN A 35 0.00 41.33 15.27
N ASP A 36 -1.00 42.12 14.87
CA ASP A 36 -2.37 42.02 15.37
C ASP A 36 -2.99 40.65 15.04
N LEU A 37 -2.75 40.13 13.84
CA LEU A 37 -3.19 38.78 13.42
C LEU A 37 -2.48 37.66 14.19
N LEU A 38 -1.19 37.83 14.47
CA LEU A 38 -0.43 36.86 15.26
C LEU A 38 -0.85 36.87 16.73
N GLU A 39 -1.19 38.04 17.27
CA GLU A 39 -1.62 38.21 18.64
C GLU A 39 -3.06 37.71 18.86
N SER A 40 -3.95 37.86 17.87
CA SER A 40 -5.30 37.31 17.94
C SER A 40 -5.34 35.77 18.03
N HIS A 41 -4.27 35.10 17.62
CA HIS A 41 -4.08 33.65 17.72
C HIS A 41 -2.95 33.24 18.68
N ALA A 42 -2.42 34.16 19.48
CA ALA A 42 -1.39 33.87 20.47
C ALA A 42 -1.94 33.23 21.74
N GLU A 43 -3.25 33.32 21.97
CA GLU A 43 -3.91 32.63 23.08
C GLU A 43 -3.95 31.12 22.79
N PRO A 44 -3.35 30.28 23.66
CA PRO A 44 -3.43 28.84 23.49
C PRO A 44 -4.88 28.41 23.65
N LEU A 45 -5.36 27.56 22.73
CA LEU A 45 -6.67 26.94 22.84
C LEU A 45 -6.81 26.30 24.23
N SER A 46 -7.97 26.52 24.86
CA SER A 46 -8.29 25.85 26.12
C SER A 46 -8.36 24.34 25.90
N ASN A 47 -8.09 23.55 26.95
CA ASN A 47 -8.29 22.10 26.89
C ASN A 47 -9.72 21.72 26.46
N ASP A 48 -10.73 22.53 26.83
CA ASP A 48 -12.11 22.30 26.43
C ASP A 48 -12.34 22.53 24.93
N GLU A 49 -11.68 23.54 24.33
CA GLU A 49 -11.75 23.82 22.89
C GLU A 49 -11.00 22.75 22.06
N LEU A 50 -9.91 22.20 22.58
CA LEU A 50 -9.19 21.08 21.96
C LEU A 50 -10.07 19.81 21.92
N ILE A 51 -10.79 19.55 23.00
CA ILE A 51 -11.74 18.42 23.09
C ILE A 51 -12.90 18.62 22.12
N GLU A 52 -13.42 19.84 21.97
CA GLU A 52 -14.46 20.16 21.00
C GLU A 52 -13.99 20.04 19.56
N GLN A 53 -12.75 20.41 19.22
CA GLN A 53 -12.16 20.21 17.89
C GLN A 53 -11.99 18.71 17.55
N ASP A 54 -11.53 17.91 18.51
CA ASP A 54 -11.43 16.46 18.35
C ASP A 54 -12.82 15.83 18.19
N LYS A 55 -13.79 16.28 18.97
CA LYS A 55 -15.19 15.82 18.89
C LYS A 55 -15.84 16.20 17.57
N ALA A 56 -15.69 17.44 17.09
CA ALA A 56 -16.20 17.88 15.79
C ALA A 56 -15.51 17.14 14.63
N SER A 57 -14.23 16.81 14.77
CA SER A 57 -13.50 15.98 13.80
C SER A 57 -14.00 14.53 13.80
N GLN A 58 -14.35 13.98 14.96
CA GLN A 58 -14.79 12.60 15.12
C GLN A 58 -16.29 12.40 14.82
N GLU A 59 -17.12 13.43 14.99
CA GLU A 59 -18.55 13.43 14.64
C GLU A 59 -18.77 13.39 13.12
N LYS A 60 -17.81 13.91 12.34
CA LYS A 60 -17.79 13.76 10.87
C LYS A 60 -17.47 12.34 10.38
N GLU A 61 -16.94 11.47 11.26
CA GLU A 61 -16.66 10.07 10.94
C GLU A 61 -17.75 9.09 11.40
N LYS A 62 -18.82 9.58 12.06
CA LYS A 62 -19.87 8.72 12.63
C LYS A 62 -21.27 9.20 12.26
N GLU A 63 -21.58 9.26 10.98
CA GLU A 63 -22.96 9.15 10.51
C GLU A 63 -22.97 8.54 9.10
N VAL A 64 -23.89 7.61 8.89
CA VAL A 64 -24.07 6.74 7.70
C VAL A 64 -23.31 5.41 7.76
N ASP A 65 -23.72 4.57 8.72
CA ASP A 65 -24.17 3.21 8.41
C ASP A 65 -25.56 3.31 7.75
N GLU A 66 -25.60 3.80 6.52
CA GLU A 66 -26.64 3.45 5.55
C GLU A 66 -25.89 3.06 4.29
N GLU A 67 -26.38 2.02 3.62
CA GLU A 67 -25.79 1.40 2.43
C GLU A 67 -24.93 2.38 1.63
N GLU A 68 -23.60 2.22 1.70
CA GLU A 68 -22.73 2.76 0.66
C GLU A 68 -23.31 2.22 -0.65
N GLU A 69 -23.97 3.11 -1.40
CA GLU A 69 -24.27 2.90 -2.81
C GLU A 69 -23.05 2.21 -3.40
N PRO A 70 -23.14 0.99 -3.97
CA PRO A 70 -21.96 0.20 -4.23
C PRO A 70 -21.09 0.99 -5.19
N VAL A 71 -20.05 1.62 -4.63
CA VAL A 71 -18.95 2.17 -5.41
C VAL A 71 -18.60 1.02 -6.31
N ARG A 72 -18.78 1.20 -7.63
CA ARG A 72 -18.52 0.18 -8.66
C ARG A 72 -17.01 -0.12 -8.72
N GLY A 73 -16.46 -0.54 -7.60
CA GLY A 73 -15.08 -0.92 -7.38
C GLY A 73 -14.97 -2.43 -7.52
N LEU A 74 -13.82 -2.86 -8.04
CA LEU A 74 -13.43 -4.26 -8.08
C LEU A 74 -13.41 -4.84 -6.66
N ASP A 75 -14.42 -5.64 -6.30
CA ASP A 75 -14.48 -6.32 -5.01
C ASP A 75 -13.48 -7.49 -4.95
N ILE A 76 -13.09 -7.87 -3.73
CA ILE A 76 -12.04 -8.89 -3.50
C ILE A 76 -12.47 -10.26 -4.05
N LYS A 77 -13.77 -10.58 -4.01
CA LYS A 77 -14.30 -11.86 -4.48
C LYS A 77 -14.24 -11.93 -6.00
N THR A 78 -14.70 -10.90 -6.70
CA THR A 78 -14.61 -10.77 -8.16
C THR A 78 -13.15 -10.76 -8.61
N LEU A 79 -12.27 -10.04 -7.92
CA LEU A 79 -10.84 -10.04 -8.25
C LEU A 79 -10.22 -11.44 -8.14
N ARG A 80 -10.53 -12.19 -7.07
CA ARG A 80 -10.10 -13.58 -6.91
C ARG A 80 -10.62 -14.48 -8.03
N GLU A 81 -11.90 -14.36 -8.36
CA GLU A 81 -12.54 -15.16 -9.40
C GLU A 81 -11.92 -14.90 -10.77
N CYS A 82 -11.70 -13.62 -11.12
CA CYS A 82 -11.03 -13.23 -12.35
C CYS A 82 -9.60 -13.79 -12.43
N LEU A 83 -8.80 -13.62 -11.37
CA LEU A 83 -7.41 -14.12 -11.33
C LEU A 83 -7.36 -15.64 -11.49
N GLY A 84 -8.20 -16.38 -10.77
CA GLY A 84 -8.28 -17.84 -10.91
C GLY A 84 -8.79 -18.29 -12.28
N GLY A 85 -9.71 -17.52 -12.89
CA GLY A 85 -10.19 -17.78 -14.25
C GLY A 85 -9.10 -17.63 -15.31
N ILE A 86 -8.25 -16.59 -15.17
CA ILE A 86 -7.11 -16.38 -16.06
C ILE A 86 -6.09 -17.50 -15.92
N GLU A 87 -5.73 -17.89 -14.69
CA GLU A 87 -4.81 -19.00 -14.43
C GLU A 87 -5.30 -20.31 -15.07
N LYS A 88 -6.60 -20.62 -14.89
CA LYS A 88 -7.21 -21.80 -15.51
C LYS A 88 -7.18 -21.75 -17.03
N ALA A 89 -7.42 -20.58 -17.63
CA ALA A 89 -7.34 -20.40 -19.08
C ALA A 89 -5.90 -20.60 -19.59
N LEU A 90 -4.90 -20.07 -18.89
CA LEU A 90 -3.49 -20.24 -19.24
C LEU A 90 -3.03 -21.70 -19.12
N GLU A 91 -3.46 -22.43 -18.09
CA GLU A 91 -3.14 -23.86 -17.97
C GLU A 91 -3.82 -24.67 -19.08
N THR A 92 -5.06 -24.32 -19.45
CA THR A 92 -5.76 -24.96 -20.59
C THR A 92 -5.02 -24.70 -21.91
N LEU A 93 -4.53 -23.48 -22.15
CA LEU A 93 -3.72 -23.17 -23.33
C LEU A 93 -2.44 -24.00 -23.34
N LYS A 94 -1.74 -24.08 -22.21
CA LYS A 94 -0.51 -24.86 -22.08
C LYS A 94 -0.72 -26.35 -22.34
N GLU A 95 -1.86 -26.91 -21.93
CA GLU A 95 -2.20 -28.32 -22.14
C GLU A 95 -2.66 -28.60 -23.58
N ARG A 96 -3.40 -27.67 -24.21
CA ARG A 96 -4.12 -27.92 -25.47
C ARG A 96 -3.47 -27.32 -26.71
N ASP A 97 -2.55 -26.37 -26.56
CA ASP A 97 -1.90 -25.73 -27.70
C ASP A 97 -0.82 -26.65 -28.31
N PRO A 98 -0.95 -27.03 -29.59
CA PRO A 98 0.09 -27.82 -30.26
C PRO A 98 1.44 -27.10 -30.35
N ASN A 99 1.46 -25.77 -30.18
CA ASN A 99 2.68 -24.98 -30.16
C ASN A 99 2.99 -24.46 -28.74
N PRO A 100 3.93 -25.09 -28.02
CA PRO A 100 4.28 -24.68 -26.65
C PRO A 100 4.94 -23.29 -26.60
N ALA A 101 5.66 -22.87 -27.64
CA ALA A 101 6.29 -21.55 -27.69
C ALA A 101 5.25 -20.43 -27.77
N LYS A 102 4.17 -20.65 -28.55
CA LYS A 102 3.05 -19.70 -28.66
C LYS A 102 2.31 -19.59 -27.32
N SER A 103 1.93 -20.72 -26.71
CA SER A 103 1.26 -20.72 -25.40
C SER A 103 2.13 -20.08 -24.32
N SER A 104 3.43 -20.35 -24.30
CA SER A 104 4.37 -19.77 -23.34
C SER A 104 4.46 -18.24 -23.48
N LYS A 105 4.56 -17.75 -24.71
CA LYS A 105 4.58 -16.30 -24.98
C LYS A 105 3.30 -15.62 -24.52
N VAL A 106 2.13 -16.20 -24.81
CA VAL A 106 0.83 -15.67 -24.36
C VAL A 106 0.75 -15.66 -22.83
N ALA A 107 1.15 -16.75 -22.16
CA ALA A 107 1.16 -16.82 -20.71
C ALA A 107 2.03 -15.72 -20.08
N HIS A 108 3.24 -15.53 -20.59
CA HIS A 108 4.14 -14.47 -20.13
C HIS A 108 3.56 -13.07 -20.32
N ASP A 109 3.01 -12.77 -21.50
CA ASP A 109 2.43 -11.45 -21.81
C ASP A 109 1.19 -11.15 -20.94
N VAL A 110 0.35 -12.16 -20.68
CA VAL A 110 -0.81 -12.06 -19.79
C VAL A 110 -0.39 -11.89 -18.33
N GLU A 111 0.54 -12.71 -17.83
CA GLU A 111 1.04 -12.65 -16.45
C GLU A 111 1.61 -11.25 -16.13
N LYS A 112 2.38 -10.68 -17.07
CA LYS A 112 2.89 -9.31 -16.95
C LYS A 112 1.77 -8.28 -16.76
N SER A 113 0.66 -8.43 -17.47
CA SER A 113 -0.48 -7.51 -17.41
C SER A 113 -1.33 -7.73 -16.15
N VAL A 114 -1.46 -8.98 -15.72
CA VAL A 114 -2.23 -9.39 -14.54
C VAL A 114 -1.57 -8.94 -13.23
N LYS A 115 -0.25 -8.77 -13.21
CA LYS A 115 0.51 -8.39 -12.02
C LYS A 115 -0.04 -7.18 -11.27
N ILE A 116 -0.50 -6.14 -11.97
CA ILE A 116 -1.08 -4.92 -11.37
C ILE A 116 -2.32 -5.25 -10.51
N TYR A 117 -3.13 -6.20 -10.97
CA TYR A 117 -4.32 -6.67 -10.26
C TYR A 117 -3.96 -7.58 -9.07
N GLN A 118 -2.86 -8.32 -9.17
CA GLN A 118 -2.36 -9.14 -8.06
C GLN A 118 -1.84 -8.28 -6.90
N GLU A 119 -1.10 -7.21 -7.22
CA GLU A 119 -0.68 -6.19 -6.24
C GLU A 119 -1.90 -5.54 -5.56
N THR A 120 -2.94 -5.24 -6.33
CA THR A 120 -4.22 -4.71 -5.79
C THR A 120 -4.91 -5.72 -4.85
N TYR A 121 -4.89 -7.02 -5.18
CA TYR A 121 -5.45 -8.07 -4.34
C TYR A 121 -4.70 -8.20 -3.01
N ASP A 122 -3.37 -8.23 -3.06
CA ASP A 122 -2.51 -8.31 -1.88
C ASP A 122 -2.69 -7.10 -0.97
N GLU A 123 -2.82 -5.90 -1.55
CA GLU A 123 -3.11 -4.69 -0.79
C GLU A 123 -4.46 -4.76 -0.08
N LYS A 124 -5.52 -5.18 -0.79
CA LYS A 124 -6.86 -5.30 -0.21
C LYS A 124 -6.94 -6.36 0.89
N THR A 125 -6.18 -7.44 0.78
CA THR A 125 -6.18 -8.53 1.79
C THR A 125 -5.26 -8.26 2.98
N ARG A 126 -4.25 -7.39 2.84
CA ARG A 126 -3.38 -6.96 3.94
C ARG A 126 -4.08 -6.01 4.92
N LYS A 127 -5.03 -5.19 4.45
CA LYS A 127 -5.81 -4.27 5.31
C LYS A 127 -6.72 -5.02 6.32
N THR A 128 -7.11 -6.25 6.03
CA THR A 128 -7.93 -7.08 6.94
C THR A 128 -7.12 -7.77 8.04
N LYS A 129 -5.79 -7.88 7.91
CA LYS A 129 -4.92 -8.53 8.91
C LYS A 129 -4.24 -7.57 9.89
N GLN A 130 -4.22 -6.26 9.60
CA GLN A 130 -3.56 -5.26 10.45
C GLN A 130 -4.52 -4.50 11.39
N SER A 131 -5.84 -4.72 11.30
CA SER A 131 -6.84 -4.05 12.16
C SER A 131 -6.97 -4.65 13.56
N THR A 132 -5.95 -5.35 14.07
CA THR A 132 -5.89 -5.85 15.47
C THR A 132 -4.76 -5.22 16.29
N ARG A 133 -4.07 -4.18 15.79
CA ARG A 133 -2.98 -3.54 16.56
C ARG A 133 -3.10 -2.03 16.64
N SER A 134 -4.20 -1.57 17.22
CA SER A 134 -4.27 -0.28 17.90
C SER A 134 -5.33 -0.35 18.99
N SER A 135 -5.04 -1.07 20.07
CA SER A 135 -5.82 -0.94 21.29
C SER A 135 -4.93 -1.25 22.50
N SER A 136 -4.69 -0.18 23.27
CA SER A 136 -4.41 -0.14 24.71
C SER A 136 -3.23 -0.95 25.27
N GLN A 137 -2.16 -0.23 25.65
CA GLN A 137 -1.53 -0.33 26.98
C GLN A 137 -0.56 0.86 27.14
N SER A 138 -1.05 1.98 27.68
CA SER A 138 -0.19 2.98 28.29
C SER A 138 -0.19 2.68 29.79
N ASP A 139 0.77 1.86 30.21
CA ASP A 139 1.08 1.63 31.61
C ASP A 139 1.51 2.96 32.26
N MET A 140 0.84 3.31 33.36
CA MET A 140 1.17 4.46 34.19
C MET A 140 2.48 4.20 34.94
N PRO A 141 3.43 5.16 35.00
CA PRO A 141 4.63 5.02 35.81
C PRO A 141 4.33 5.20 37.31
N ALA A 142 5.12 4.46 38.08
CA ALA A 142 5.08 4.23 39.51
C ALA A 142 5.10 5.48 40.41
N PHE A 143 4.32 5.43 41.50
CA PHE A 143 4.50 6.27 42.69
C PHE A 143 5.49 5.59 43.67
N PRO A 144 6.41 6.32 44.33
CA PRO A 144 7.39 5.72 45.23
C PRO A 144 6.85 5.50 46.65
N VAL A 145 7.10 4.28 47.14
CA VAL A 145 7.56 3.83 48.48
C VAL A 145 7.17 4.66 49.72
N THR A 146 6.59 3.97 50.71
CA THR A 146 6.84 4.22 52.15
C THR A 146 6.90 2.87 52.90
N PRO A 147 7.85 2.65 53.84
CA PRO A 147 8.14 1.32 54.42
C PRO A 147 7.59 1.11 55.85
N ALA A 148 7.76 -0.14 56.34
CA ALA A 148 7.50 -0.74 57.67
C ALA A 148 6.16 -1.51 57.77
N ASP A 149 6.07 -2.74 58.30
CA ASP A 149 6.98 -3.58 59.10
C ASP A 149 6.52 -5.07 58.94
N PRO A 150 7.31 -6.08 59.36
CA PRO A 150 7.13 -7.48 59.01
C PRO A 150 6.22 -8.22 59.99
N THR A 151 5.69 -9.38 59.57
CA THR A 151 5.92 -10.69 60.20
C THR A 151 4.92 -11.70 59.60
N THR A 152 5.42 -12.89 59.30
CA THR A 152 4.73 -14.19 59.47
C THR A 152 4.45 -14.99 58.19
N ALA A 153 5.40 -15.90 57.96
CA ALA A 153 5.22 -17.31 57.61
C ALA A 153 4.47 -17.71 56.32
N GLY A 154 5.28 -18.17 55.36
CA GLY A 154 5.22 -19.59 54.98
C GLY A 154 4.57 -19.92 53.63
N PRO A 155 5.01 -21.01 52.97
CA PRO A 155 5.06 -21.10 51.51
C PRO A 155 4.00 -22.06 50.95
N THR A 156 3.60 -21.88 49.68
CA THR A 156 3.20 -23.04 48.86
C THR A 156 3.50 -22.82 47.39
N THR A 157 4.34 -23.74 46.89
CA THR A 157 4.60 -24.07 45.49
C THR A 157 3.35 -24.52 44.75
N SER A 158 3.15 -24.07 43.52
CA SER A 158 2.58 -24.94 42.48
C SER A 158 3.01 -24.47 41.10
N ALA A 159 3.77 -25.33 40.43
CA ALA A 159 4.08 -25.26 39.02
C ALA A 159 2.84 -25.65 38.20
N ALA A 160 2.58 -24.95 37.09
CA ALA A 160 1.83 -25.50 35.99
C ALA A 160 2.24 -24.81 34.69
N ASN A 161 2.81 -25.62 33.80
CA ASN A 161 3.21 -25.27 32.45
C ASN A 161 1.97 -24.94 31.61
N GLY A 162 1.90 -23.70 31.11
CA GLY A 162 0.93 -23.28 30.10
C GLY A 162 1.61 -23.03 28.76
N SER A 163 2.00 -24.10 28.07
CA SER A 163 2.50 -24.04 26.69
C SER A 163 1.33 -23.65 25.78
N THR A 164 1.24 -22.37 25.42
CA THR A 164 0.31 -21.91 24.38
C THR A 164 1.05 -21.97 23.05
N ALA A 165 0.61 -22.92 22.21
CA ALA A 165 1.13 -23.16 20.88
C ALA A 165 1.16 -21.87 20.06
N GLY A 166 2.36 -21.52 19.58
CA GLY A 166 2.55 -20.42 18.65
C GLY A 166 1.78 -20.65 17.34
N PRO A 167 1.45 -19.57 16.62
CA PRO A 167 0.77 -19.66 15.34
C PRO A 167 1.63 -20.48 14.37
N SER A 168 1.05 -21.53 13.80
CA SER A 168 1.70 -22.36 12.79
C SER A 168 2.20 -21.52 11.62
N SER A 169 3.51 -21.37 11.52
CA SER A 169 4.20 -20.81 10.35
C SER A 169 3.94 -21.68 9.13
N ILE A 170 3.11 -21.19 8.20
CA ILE A 170 2.80 -21.80 6.90
C ILE A 170 3.95 -21.66 5.87
N SER A 171 5.19 -21.57 6.35
CA SER A 171 6.41 -21.40 5.54
C SER A 171 6.77 -22.62 4.67
N SER A 172 5.92 -23.66 4.67
CA SER A 172 6.23 -24.98 4.10
C SER A 172 5.98 -25.14 2.60
N PHE A 173 5.47 -24.11 1.89
CA PHE A 173 4.98 -24.30 0.52
C PHE A 173 5.96 -23.94 -0.61
N LEU A 174 7.10 -23.33 -0.32
CA LEU A 174 8.11 -23.06 -1.33
C LEU A 174 9.22 -24.10 -1.24
N LYS A 175 8.99 -25.26 -1.86
CA LYS A 175 10.06 -26.20 -2.17
C LYS A 175 10.83 -25.66 -3.39
N PRO A 176 12.13 -25.35 -3.27
CA PRO A 176 12.95 -25.12 -4.45
C PRO A 176 13.13 -26.45 -5.19
N MET A 177 12.65 -26.51 -6.44
CA MET A 177 13.00 -27.61 -7.33
C MET A 177 14.50 -27.52 -7.61
N LYS A 178 15.19 -28.62 -7.31
CA LYS A 178 16.59 -28.85 -7.64
C LYS A 178 16.65 -29.07 -9.15
N CYS A 179 17.15 -28.09 -9.90
CA CYS A 179 17.46 -28.30 -11.32
C CYS A 179 18.59 -29.34 -11.38
N ALA A 180 18.22 -30.54 -11.85
CA ALA A 180 19.19 -31.54 -12.23
C ALA A 180 19.98 -31.01 -13.43
N ASP A 181 21.28 -31.14 -13.30
CA ASP A 181 22.28 -30.93 -14.34
C ASP A 181 21.94 -31.82 -15.56
N LEU A 182 21.79 -31.22 -16.74
CA LEU A 182 21.71 -31.95 -17.99
C LEU A 182 22.78 -31.40 -18.94
N ALA A 183 23.94 -32.03 -18.87
CA ALA A 183 24.97 -31.93 -19.87
C ALA A 183 24.53 -32.63 -21.18
N THR A 184 25.07 -32.10 -22.29
CA THR A 184 25.31 -32.77 -23.59
C THR A 184 24.14 -32.91 -24.57
N ALA A 185 24.14 -32.08 -25.62
CA ALA A 185 24.14 -32.51 -27.04
C ALA A 185 24.20 -31.30 -28.00
N ASP A 186 24.86 -31.53 -29.14
CA ASP A 186 25.45 -30.59 -30.09
C ASP A 186 24.55 -29.55 -30.78
N PRO A 187 25.12 -28.40 -31.20
CA PRO A 187 24.48 -27.49 -32.14
C PRO A 187 24.62 -28.03 -33.58
N SER A 188 23.55 -28.60 -34.13
CA SER A 188 23.47 -28.83 -35.57
C SER A 188 23.21 -27.51 -36.29
N THR A 189 24.24 -27.04 -36.98
CA THR A 189 24.18 -26.03 -38.03
C THR A 189 23.27 -26.50 -39.16
N SER A 190 22.17 -25.80 -39.37
CA SER A 190 21.36 -25.88 -40.58
C SER A 190 21.47 -24.53 -41.28
N ALA A 191 22.35 -24.47 -42.28
CA ALA A 191 22.32 -23.43 -43.30
C ALA A 191 21.19 -23.77 -44.26
N SER A 192 20.17 -22.91 -44.34
CA SER A 192 19.21 -22.95 -45.45
C SER A 192 19.52 -21.77 -46.36
N ASP A 193 20.17 -22.11 -47.47
CA ASP A 193 20.40 -21.28 -48.65
C ASP A 193 19.11 -21.26 -49.47
N SER A 194 18.47 -20.11 -49.60
CA SER A 194 17.31 -19.92 -50.47
C SER A 194 17.70 -19.00 -51.62
N ALA A 195 18.15 -19.62 -52.71
CA ALA A 195 18.31 -18.98 -54.01
C ALA A 195 16.94 -18.77 -54.68
N ASP A 196 16.66 -17.49 -54.94
CA ASP A 196 16.26 -16.90 -56.23
C ASP A 196 15.13 -17.46 -57.11
N ASP A 197 14.38 -16.47 -57.62
CA ASP A 197 13.78 -16.32 -58.95
C ASP A 197 12.36 -16.81 -59.29
N ASN A 198 11.46 -15.81 -59.27
CA ASN A 198 10.66 -15.33 -60.41
C ASN A 198 10.26 -16.34 -61.49
N VAL A 199 8.97 -16.70 -61.55
CA VAL A 199 8.30 -16.98 -62.83
C VAL A 199 6.92 -16.32 -62.88
N LEU A 200 6.86 -15.33 -63.77
CA LEU A 200 5.74 -14.67 -64.42
C LEU A 200 4.47 -15.51 -64.56
N SER A 201 3.31 -14.89 -64.31
CA SER A 201 2.14 -15.05 -65.20
C SER A 201 1.15 -13.90 -65.00
N SER A 202 1.32 -12.89 -65.86
CA SER A 202 0.29 -11.92 -66.19
C SER A 202 -0.82 -12.62 -66.98
N SER A 203 -2.08 -12.40 -66.63
CA SER A 203 -3.18 -12.55 -67.59
C SER A 203 -4.26 -11.51 -67.33
N ALA A 204 -4.40 -10.63 -68.31
CA ALA A 204 -5.46 -9.65 -68.46
C ALA A 204 -6.40 -10.13 -69.58
N HIS A 205 -7.69 -9.87 -69.45
CA HIS A 205 -8.68 -9.74 -70.53
C HIS A 205 -9.97 -9.21 -69.88
N SER A 206 -10.17 -7.89 -69.88
CA SER A 206 -11.00 -7.14 -70.85
C SER A 206 -12.45 -7.62 -70.88
N ALA A 207 -13.32 -6.84 -70.24
CA ALA A 207 -14.76 -6.86 -70.45
C ALA A 207 -15.08 -5.88 -71.59
N GLU A 208 -15.84 -6.34 -72.57
CA GLU A 208 -16.38 -5.52 -73.66
C GLU A 208 -17.89 -5.52 -73.44
N ASP A 209 -18.43 -4.32 -73.24
CA ASP A 209 -19.83 -3.99 -73.01
C ASP A 209 -20.37 -3.45 -74.34
N GLU A 210 -21.40 -4.10 -74.88
CA GLU A 210 -22.34 -3.52 -75.86
C GLU A 210 -23.76 -4.04 -75.57
#